data_AF-A0A350JI44-F1
#
_entry.id   AF-A0A350JI44-F1
#
_cell.length_a   1.000
_cell.length_b   1.000
_cell.length_c   1.000
_cell.angle_alpha   90.00
_cell.angle_beta   90.00
_cell.angle_gamma   90.00
#
_symmetry.space_group_name_H-M   'P 1'
#
loop_
_entity.id
_entity.type
_entity.pdbx_description
1 polymer ?
#
loop_
_entity_poly.entity_id
_entity_poly.type
_entity_poly.pdbx_seq_one_letter_code
_entity_poly.pdbx_strand_id
1 'polypeptide(L)' 'MWEEGEWEHEETMEKVLDSDNRSFIPKSKLPGRNEPCICGSGRKFKKCCLDRINTIKPTRK' A
#
# COMPACT_ATOMS: atom_id res chain seq x y z
N MET A 1 16.82 32.12 -14.92
CA MET A 1 15.40 32.27 -15.30
C MET A 1 14.96 30.86 -15.62
N TRP A 2 14.19 30.25 -14.73
CA TRP A 2 13.69 28.89 -14.97
C TRP A 2 12.42 29.05 -15.79
N GLU A 3 12.41 28.55 -17.01
CA GLU A 3 11.20 28.52 -17.83
C GLU A 3 10.38 27.32 -17.34
N GLU A 4 9.19 27.61 -16.81
CA GLU A 4 8.21 26.61 -16.38
C GLU A 4 7.70 25.91 -17.63
N GLY A 5 8.31 24.76 -17.98
CA GLY A 5 7.84 23.92 -19.07
C GLY A 5 6.44 23.40 -18.77
N GLU A 6 5.58 23.41 -19.79
CA GLU A 6 4.23 22.86 -19.69
C GLU A 6 4.31 21.37 -19.37
N TRP A 7 3.67 20.98 -18.26
CA TRP A 7 3.51 19.58 -17.93
C TRP A 7 2.54 18.93 -18.92
N GLU A 8 3.06 18.11 -19.83
CA GLU A 8 2.23 17.26 -20.68
C GLU A 8 1.76 16.04 -19.88
N HIS A 9 0.44 15.87 -19.81
CA HIS A 9 -0.18 14.74 -19.12
C HIS A 9 -0.12 13.50 -20.02
N GLU A 10 0.79 12.58 -19.69
CA GLU A 10 0.90 11.31 -20.38
C GLU A 10 0.01 10.26 -19.71
N GLU A 11 -1.19 10.04 -20.27
CA GLU A 11 -2.20 9.10 -19.76
C GLU A 11 -1.69 7.65 -19.65
N THR A 12 -0.68 7.30 -20.47
CA THR A 12 0.03 6.02 -20.44
C THR A 12 0.77 5.83 -19.12
N MET A 13 1.37 6.90 -18.59
CA MET A 13 2.22 6.87 -17.41
C MET A 13 1.38 6.85 -16.12
N GLU A 14 0.19 7.47 -16.11
CA GLU A 14 -0.78 7.30 -15.01
C GLU A 14 -1.32 5.88 -14.90
N LYS A 15 -1.65 5.23 -16.03
CA LYS A 15 -2.16 3.84 -16.04
C LYS A 15 -1.15 2.84 -15.46
N VAL A 16 0.15 3.14 -15.57
CA VAL A 16 1.22 2.34 -14.93
C VAL A 16 1.19 2.53 -13.42
N LEU A 17 1.02 3.75 -12.92
CA LEU A 17 0.95 4.05 -11.48
C LEU A 17 -0.30 3.45 -10.82
N ASP A 18 -1.43 3.41 -11.52
CA ASP A 18 -2.67 2.75 -11.04
C ASP A 18 -2.50 1.22 -10.91
N SER A 19 -1.74 0.61 -11.80
CA SER A 19 -1.43 -0.84 -11.74
C SER A 19 -0.51 -1.21 -10.58
N ASP A 20 0.32 -0.25 -10.15
CA ASP A 20 1.22 -0.37 -9.00
C ASP A 20 0.56 0.04 -7.66
N ASN A 21 -0.77 0.09 -7.60
CA ASN A 21 -1.52 0.04 -6.33
C ASN A 21 -1.43 -1.36 -5.69
N ARG A 22 -0.18 -1.79 -5.48
CA ARG A 22 0.20 -3.02 -4.81
C ARG A 22 0.02 -2.78 -3.32
N SER A 23 -1.16 -3.13 -2.81
CA SER A 23 -1.32 -4.01 -1.64
C SER A 23 -2.80 -4.19 -1.24
N PHE A 24 -3.66 -4.57 -2.19
CA PHE A 24 -4.91 -5.26 -1.83
C PHE A 24 -4.59 -6.72 -1.54
N ILE A 25 -3.91 -6.96 -0.41
CA ILE A 25 -3.85 -8.32 0.14
C ILE A 25 -5.25 -8.59 0.66
N PRO A 26 -6.02 -9.50 0.04
CA PRO A 26 -7.35 -9.81 0.53
C PRO A 26 -7.21 -10.26 1.98
N LYS A 27 -8.11 -9.80 2.86
CA LYS A 27 -8.04 -10.10 4.30
C LYS A 27 -7.98 -11.61 4.58
N SER A 28 -8.49 -12.43 3.66
CA SER A 28 -8.42 -13.90 3.69
C SER A 28 -7.02 -14.48 3.50
N LYS A 29 -6.07 -13.73 2.91
CA LYS A 29 -4.65 -14.11 2.75
C LYS A 29 -3.73 -13.46 3.79
N LEU A 30 -4.28 -12.74 4.76
CA LEU A 30 -3.44 -12.18 5.83
C LEU A 30 -2.95 -13.32 6.72
N PRO A 31 -1.65 -13.33 7.07
CA PRO A 31 -1.11 -14.32 7.99
C PRO A 31 -1.80 -14.23 9.36
N GLY A 32 -1.88 -15.35 10.07
CA GLY A 32 -2.43 -15.39 11.42
C GLY A 32 -1.72 -14.44 12.38
N ARG A 33 -2.38 -14.02 13.46
CA ARG A 33 -1.86 -13.01 14.40
C ARG A 33 -0.44 -13.31 14.92
N ASN A 34 -0.09 -14.58 15.08
CA ASN A 34 1.23 -15.02 15.58
C ASN A 34 2.21 -15.47 14.49
N GLU A 35 1.78 -15.53 13.23
CA GLU A 35 2.59 -15.97 12.09
C GLU A 35 3.66 -14.92 11.72
N PRO A 36 4.74 -15.33 11.02
CA PRO A 36 5.73 -14.39 10.50
C PRO A 36 5.10 -13.33 9.60
N CYS A 37 5.54 -12.08 9.74
CA CYS A 37 5.05 -10.98 8.92
C CYS A 37 5.44 -11.15 7.44
N ILE A 38 4.45 -11.04 6.55
CA ILE A 38 4.61 -10.96 5.08
C ILE A 38 5.52 -9.82 4.59
N CYS A 39 5.82 -8.85 5.47
CA CYS A 39 6.74 -7.76 5.20
C CYS A 39 8.22 -8.16 5.32
N GLY A 40 8.53 -9.41 5.66
CA GLY A 40 9.90 -9.91 5.78
C GLY A 40 10.64 -9.46 7.05
N SER A 41 9.96 -8.83 8.01
CA SER A 41 10.60 -8.29 9.22
C SER A 41 11.02 -9.34 10.27
N GLY A 42 10.65 -10.62 10.06
CA GLY A 42 10.86 -11.69 11.03
C GLY A 42 10.01 -11.58 12.32
N ARG A 43 9.19 -10.52 12.46
CA ARG A 43 8.33 -10.30 13.64
C ARG A 43 6.96 -10.97 13.43
N LYS A 44 6.29 -11.30 14.54
CA LYS A 44 4.88 -11.76 14.52
C LYS A 44 4.00 -10.69 13.86
N PHE A 45 3.08 -11.11 12.99
CA PHE A 45 2.20 -10.21 12.23
C PHE A 45 1.51 -9.16 13.11
N LYS A 46 1.06 -9.55 14.31
CA LYS A 46 0.43 -8.67 15.31
C LYS A 46 1.27 -7.53 15.85
N LYS A 47 2.59 -7.64 15.80
CA LYS A 47 3.53 -6.62 16.29
C LYS A 47 4.19 -5.85 15.14
N CYS A 48 3.71 -6.04 13.90
CA CYS A 48 4.39 -5.52 12.73
C CYS A 48 3.47 -4.82 11.72
N CYS A 49 2.61 -5.55 11.03
CA CYS A 49 1.75 -4.99 9.98
C CYS A 49 0.27 -4.99 10.36
N LEU A 50 -0.14 -5.73 11.40
CA LEU A 50 -1.54 -5.79 11.82
C LEU A 50 -2.11 -4.40 12.17
N ASP A 51 -1.38 -3.58 12.93
CA ASP A 51 -1.86 -2.25 13.31
C ASP A 51 -1.93 -1.31 12.10
N ARG A 52 -0.91 -1.34 11.24
CA ARG A 52 -0.87 -0.56 10.00
C ARG A 52 -2.03 -0.89 9.05
N ILE A 53 -2.49 -2.14 9.01
CA ILE A 53 -3.63 -2.55 8.18
C ILE A 53 -4.97 -2.15 8.81
N ASN A 54 -5.05 -2.12 10.14
CA ASN A 54 -6.29 -1.73 10.85
C ASN A 54 -6.56 -0.23 10.80
N THR A 55 -5.53 0.61 10.78
CA THR A 55 -5.64 2.07 10.72
C THR A 55 -6.09 2.61 9.36
N ILE A 56 -6.02 1.81 8.30
CA ILE A 56 -6.42 2.19 6.93
C ILE A 56 -7.94 2.08 6.74
N LYS A 57 -8.70 1.57 7.72
CA LYS A 57 -10.17 1.59 7.62
C LYS A 57 -10.63 3.05 7.57
N PRO A 58 -11.30 3.49 6.48
CA PRO A 58 -11.91 4.80 6.48
C PRO A 58 -12.91 4.83 7.63
N THR A 59 -12.70 5.72 8.59
CA THR A 59 -13.71 6.03 9.58
C THR A 59 -14.89 6.60 8.80
N ARG A 60 -15.89 5.77 8.49
CA ARG A 60 -17.21 6.27 8.08
C ARG A 60 -17.72 7.07 9.28
N LYS A 61 -17.63 8.40 9.18
CA LYS A 61 -18.28 9.33 10.08
C LYS A 61 -19.57 9.79 9.43
#